data_AF-A0A916HVQ7-F1
#
_entry.id   AF-A0A916HVQ7-F1
#
_cell.length_a   1.000
_cell.length_b   1.000
_cell.length_c   1.000
_cell.angle_alpha   90.00
_cell.angle_beta   90.00
_cell.angle_gamma   90.00
#
_symmetry.space_group_name_H-M   'P 1'
#
loop_
_entity.id
_entity.type
_entity.pdbx_description
1 polymer ?
#
loop_
_entity_poly.entity_id
_entity_poly.type
_entity_poly.pdbx_seq_one_letter_code
_entity_poly.pdbx_strand_id
1 'polypeptide(L)'
;MVSYHQPDIVGPYSCKQHGGVLMVMLLIMIVGAATLLVSSLGSSAITIERDKTTANALAQAKEALVGRALADDNHPGSLPCPDVDDDGKLTMNVDYVGSTCTSPIGRLPWITLGLPELRDGAGEHLWYTVSKTFAAIGTPLINSDTQGTLSISGTSSASNVIAIVFAPSSAIQGDNRSPSATATCSTLPILNGSSYVAQSLCATNYLEGNNAAANTWATPNLNYHSSDTSSTFNDRMISITHKDLMPLIEKRIAREVKGCLDGYASDHSSTYPWATPVDDTTNYAGAVNTLFGRLPTNATIYNANVQLLLDDIAALQIALDNYSAVPNSTTRDALIAAGFKLDSDADSLTKNTAPPLTADDLSKAKDAGGKAQPPHIPAVGASNATVKAYVNDFQLTEINLTLRNFAESGVTPGGWPVSCTLFSSSNKYWGDWKTLVFYQIASGYAPGGSVSCDSACLTISGTGNTVTGSGTYRAAIAVAGKMKPGQTSRNATLVSDYLELLNQSGKADIPTNTSFETYKTFDAQYQTVNDLVLCLDGGSNCK
;
A
#
# COMPACT_ATOMS: atom_id res chain seq x y z
N MET A 1 114.91 -40.47 32.93
CA MET A 1 115.06 -40.76 31.49
C MET A 1 113.93 -40.05 30.76
N VAL A 2 114.24 -38.94 30.09
CA VAL A 2 114.08 -38.74 28.61
C VAL A 2 112.59 -38.67 28.20
N SER A 3 112.01 -37.66 27.54
CA SER A 3 112.49 -36.55 26.72
C SER A 3 111.42 -35.47 26.54
N TYR A 4 111.85 -34.28 26.14
CA TYR A 4 111.10 -33.15 25.56
C TYR A 4 110.35 -33.50 24.26
N HIS A 5 109.19 -32.88 24.02
CA HIS A 5 108.84 -32.23 22.74
C HIS A 5 107.70 -31.21 22.90
N GLN A 6 107.93 -30.02 22.33
CA GLN A 6 107.02 -28.89 22.12
C GLN A 6 107.01 -28.65 20.59
N PRO A 7 106.24 -27.68 20.06
CA PRO A 7 104.81 -27.65 19.73
C PRO A 7 104.55 -27.73 18.21
N ASP A 8 103.32 -28.07 17.78
CA ASP A 8 102.89 -27.81 16.40
C ASP A 8 101.82 -26.70 16.33
N ILE A 9 102.16 -25.68 15.56
CA ILE A 9 101.36 -24.54 15.14
C ILE A 9 100.41 -25.01 14.03
N VAL A 10 99.10 -24.84 14.19
CA VAL A 10 98.13 -25.02 13.10
C VAL A 10 97.56 -23.66 12.70
N GLY A 11 97.96 -23.22 11.51
CA GLY A 11 97.39 -22.07 10.77
C GLY A 11 96.04 -22.41 10.10
N PRO A 12 95.48 -21.47 9.30
CA PRO A 12 94.11 -20.99 9.44
C PRO A 12 93.02 -21.86 8.80
N TYR A 13 91.81 -21.68 9.33
CA TYR A 13 90.54 -22.14 8.79
C TYR A 13 90.36 -21.75 7.31
N SER A 14 90.08 -22.73 6.45
CA SER A 14 89.56 -22.52 5.10
C SER A 14 88.10 -22.96 5.06
N CYS A 15 87.19 -22.00 5.20
CA CYS A 15 85.79 -22.18 4.85
C CYS A 15 85.65 -22.26 3.32
N LYS A 16 85.17 -23.40 2.81
CA LYS A 16 84.45 -23.47 1.54
C LYS A 16 82.99 -23.84 1.82
N GLN A 17 82.20 -22.84 2.18
CA GLN A 17 80.80 -22.82 1.77
C GLN A 17 80.65 -21.83 0.61
N HIS A 18 79.44 -21.75 0.04
CA HIS A 18 78.86 -20.57 -0.65
C HIS A 18 78.39 -20.77 -2.10
N GLY A 19 77.49 -21.74 -2.32
CA GLY A 19 76.62 -21.74 -3.50
C GLY A 19 75.29 -22.45 -3.27
N GLY A 20 75.34 -23.74 -2.92
CA GLY A 20 74.13 -24.56 -2.75
C GLY A 20 73.26 -24.18 -1.54
N VAL A 21 73.87 -23.84 -0.40
CA VAL A 21 73.12 -23.49 0.83
C VAL A 21 72.31 -22.21 0.65
N LEU A 22 72.83 -21.23 -0.10
CA LEU A 22 72.13 -19.96 -0.34
C LEU A 22 70.97 -20.15 -1.33
N MET A 23 71.14 -20.99 -2.35
CA MET A 23 70.05 -21.41 -3.25
C MET A 23 68.97 -22.20 -2.52
N VAL A 24 69.33 -23.12 -1.64
CA VAL A 24 68.37 -23.92 -0.85
C VAL A 24 67.65 -23.05 0.17
N MET A 25 68.34 -22.15 0.87
CA MET A 25 67.69 -21.19 1.77
C MET A 25 66.77 -20.23 1.01
N LEU A 26 67.19 -19.73 -0.15
CA LEU A 26 66.34 -18.88 -0.99
C LEU A 26 65.09 -19.64 -1.45
N LEU A 27 65.24 -20.90 -1.85
CA LEU A 27 64.13 -21.73 -2.32
C LEU A 27 63.17 -22.07 -1.17
N ILE A 28 63.67 -22.36 0.02
CA ILE A 28 62.87 -22.52 1.24
C ILE A 28 62.15 -21.20 1.59
N MET A 29 62.82 -20.06 1.44
CA MET A 29 62.23 -18.75 1.73
C MET A 29 61.14 -18.38 0.71
N ILE A 30 61.34 -18.69 -0.58
CA ILE A 30 60.34 -18.48 -1.64
C ILE A 30 59.14 -19.41 -1.44
N VAL A 31 59.37 -20.69 -1.13
CA VAL A 31 58.29 -21.63 -0.85
C VAL A 31 57.55 -21.24 0.43
N GLY A 32 58.27 -20.81 1.48
CA GLY A 32 57.67 -20.31 2.71
C GLY A 32 56.88 -19.02 2.53
N ALA A 33 57.37 -18.08 1.72
CA ALA A 33 56.65 -16.87 1.37
C ALA A 33 55.41 -17.19 0.51
N ALA A 34 55.52 -18.11 -0.44
CA ALA A 34 54.42 -18.54 -1.28
C ALA A 34 53.34 -19.29 -0.49
N THR A 35 53.69 -20.16 0.46
CA THR A 35 52.71 -20.85 1.31
C THR A 35 51.99 -19.88 2.25
N LEU A 36 52.71 -18.91 2.82
CA LEU A 36 52.09 -17.84 3.61
C LEU A 36 51.12 -17.01 2.77
N LEU A 37 51.50 -16.63 1.54
CA LEU A 37 50.64 -15.87 0.63
C LEU A 37 49.40 -16.67 0.18
N VAL A 38 49.56 -17.96 -0.13
CA VAL A 38 48.44 -18.85 -0.51
C VAL A 38 47.51 -19.11 0.67
N SER A 39 48.04 -19.27 1.89
CA SER A 39 47.24 -19.47 3.10
C SER A 39 46.45 -18.23 3.53
N SER A 40 47.00 -17.03 3.32
CA SER A 40 46.31 -15.77 3.60
C SER A 40 45.22 -15.50 2.56
N LEU A 41 45.49 -15.77 1.27
CA LEU A 41 44.48 -15.68 0.19
C LEU A 41 43.33 -16.68 0.38
N GLY A 42 43.63 -17.91 0.81
CA GLY A 42 42.61 -18.93 1.11
C GLY A 42 41.70 -18.52 2.28
N SER A 43 42.25 -17.91 3.32
CA SER A 43 41.47 -17.46 4.49
C SER A 43 40.56 -16.29 4.15
N SER A 44 41.05 -15.29 3.40
CA SER A 44 40.22 -14.18 2.94
C SER A 44 39.13 -14.62 1.96
N ALA A 45 39.44 -15.54 1.04
CA ALA A 45 38.46 -16.07 0.10
C ALA A 45 37.31 -16.82 0.81
N ILE A 46 37.61 -17.62 1.84
CA ILE A 46 36.59 -18.30 2.65
C ILE A 46 35.71 -17.27 3.37
N THR A 47 36.29 -16.26 4.03
CA THR A 47 35.50 -15.22 4.69
C THR A 47 34.60 -14.47 3.71
N ILE A 48 35.12 -14.12 2.53
CA ILE A 48 34.33 -13.46 1.46
C ILE A 48 33.14 -14.32 1.02
N GLU A 49 33.35 -15.63 0.82
CA GLU A 49 32.24 -16.53 0.44
C GLU A 49 31.21 -16.70 1.56
N ARG A 50 31.65 -16.74 2.83
CA ARG A 50 30.75 -16.77 3.99
C ARG A 50 29.94 -15.48 4.10
N ASP A 51 30.58 -14.32 3.95
CA ASP A 51 29.92 -13.02 3.97
C ASP A 51 28.89 -12.89 2.84
N LYS A 52 29.25 -13.37 1.63
CA LYS A 52 28.33 -13.43 0.48
C LYS A 52 27.13 -14.34 0.75
N THR A 53 27.36 -15.50 1.37
CA THR A 53 26.30 -16.44 1.75
C THR A 53 25.36 -15.78 2.78
N THR A 54 25.91 -15.18 3.83
CA THR A 54 25.14 -14.43 4.84
C THR A 54 24.33 -13.29 4.21
N ALA A 55 24.95 -12.47 3.36
CA ALA A 55 24.28 -11.35 2.70
C ALA A 55 23.13 -11.83 1.80
N ASN A 56 23.32 -12.93 1.06
CA ASN A 56 22.30 -13.53 0.23
C ASN A 56 21.13 -14.08 1.06
N ALA A 57 21.42 -14.81 2.14
CA ALA A 57 20.40 -15.33 3.05
C ALA A 57 19.57 -14.20 3.68
N LEU A 58 20.21 -13.13 4.16
CA LEU A 58 19.52 -11.96 4.70
C LEU A 58 18.66 -11.24 3.64
N ALA A 59 19.16 -11.09 2.42
CA ALA A 59 18.41 -10.48 1.31
C ALA A 59 17.15 -11.30 0.96
N GLN A 60 17.28 -12.62 0.81
CA GLN A 60 16.15 -13.51 0.54
C GLN A 60 15.11 -13.48 1.67
N ALA A 61 15.56 -13.48 2.93
CA ALA A 61 14.66 -13.36 4.08
C ALA A 61 13.87 -12.04 4.06
N LYS A 62 14.54 -10.91 3.78
CA LYS A 62 13.89 -9.60 3.65
C LYS A 62 12.86 -9.59 2.51
N GLU A 63 13.24 -10.08 1.33
CA GLU A 63 12.35 -10.13 0.17
C GLU A 63 11.11 -11.00 0.43
N ALA A 64 11.28 -12.16 1.06
CA ALA A 64 10.17 -13.05 1.39
C ALA A 64 9.22 -12.43 2.44
N LEU A 65 9.75 -11.77 3.46
CA LEU A 65 8.95 -11.04 4.45
C LEU A 65 8.13 -9.92 3.81
N VAL A 66 8.75 -9.10 2.95
CA VAL A 66 8.06 -8.05 2.19
C VAL A 66 7.01 -8.64 1.26
N GLY A 67 7.35 -9.70 0.52
CA GLY A 67 6.44 -10.39 -0.39
C GLY A 67 5.22 -10.99 0.33
N ARG A 68 5.45 -11.67 1.47
CA ARG A 68 4.37 -12.22 2.31
C ARG A 68 3.46 -11.13 2.85
N ALA A 69 4.01 -9.99 3.28
CA ALA A 69 3.21 -8.87 3.77
C ALA A 69 2.34 -8.26 2.68
N LEU A 70 2.83 -8.19 1.43
CA LEU A 70 2.05 -7.71 0.29
C LEU A 70 0.94 -8.68 -0.12
N ALA A 71 1.20 -9.98 0.00
CA ALA A 71 0.27 -11.04 -0.37
C ALA A 71 -0.78 -11.34 0.72
N ASP A 72 -0.78 -10.63 1.86
CA ASP A 72 -1.80 -10.84 2.88
C ASP A 72 -3.14 -10.23 2.44
N ASP A 73 -4.10 -11.09 2.10
CA ASP A 73 -5.42 -10.65 1.61
C ASP A 73 -6.21 -9.87 2.66
N ASN A 74 -5.99 -10.11 3.95
CA ASN A 74 -6.79 -9.49 5.01
C ASN A 74 -6.07 -8.30 5.66
N HIS A 75 -4.75 -8.35 5.74
CA HIS A 75 -3.95 -7.33 6.43
C HIS A 75 -2.67 -7.02 5.63
N PRO A 76 -2.79 -6.32 4.48
CA PRO A 76 -1.65 -5.89 3.69
C PRO A 76 -0.65 -5.15 4.57
N GLY A 77 0.60 -5.62 4.59
CA GLY A 77 1.66 -5.08 5.43
C GLY A 77 1.91 -5.79 6.75
N SER A 78 1.03 -6.70 7.17
CA SER A 78 1.30 -7.55 8.33
C SER A 78 2.44 -8.53 8.03
N LEU A 79 3.31 -8.73 9.02
CA LEU A 79 4.45 -9.63 8.94
C LEU A 79 4.23 -10.86 9.82
N PRO A 80 4.69 -12.06 9.40
CA PRO A 80 4.53 -13.27 10.19
C PRO A 80 5.15 -13.15 11.59
N CYS A 81 4.65 -13.93 12.54
CA CYS A 81 5.29 -14.08 13.84
C CYS A 81 6.66 -14.73 13.69
N PRO A 82 7.60 -14.48 14.62
CA PRO A 82 8.80 -15.29 14.71
C PRO A 82 8.48 -16.73 15.09
N ASP A 83 9.26 -17.65 14.54
CA ASP A 83 9.23 -19.08 14.87
C ASP A 83 9.93 -19.30 16.21
N VAL A 84 9.24 -19.89 17.19
CA VAL A 84 9.77 -20.06 18.55
C VAL A 84 10.31 -21.46 18.84
N ASP A 85 10.16 -22.42 17.92
CA ASP A 85 10.60 -23.81 18.09
C ASP A 85 11.56 -24.32 17.00
N ASP A 86 11.94 -23.45 16.05
CA ASP A 86 12.97 -23.66 15.03
C ASP A 86 12.61 -24.78 14.02
N ASP A 87 11.32 -25.06 13.83
CA ASP A 87 10.83 -26.01 12.82
C ASP A 87 10.61 -25.36 11.43
N GLY A 88 10.73 -24.03 11.35
CA GLY A 88 10.56 -23.21 10.16
C GLY A 88 9.11 -22.86 9.84
N LYS A 89 8.13 -23.32 10.61
CA LYS A 89 6.71 -23.28 10.30
C LYS A 89 5.89 -22.72 11.46
N LEU A 90 5.15 -21.65 11.18
CA LEU A 90 4.23 -21.11 12.17
C LEU A 90 3.04 -22.03 12.45
N THR A 91 2.86 -22.33 13.73
CA THR A 91 1.84 -23.24 14.26
C THR A 91 1.00 -22.55 15.34
N MET A 92 -0.31 -22.71 15.25
CA MET A 92 -1.25 -22.18 16.25
C MET A 92 -1.02 -22.85 17.62
N ASN A 93 -1.04 -22.05 18.69
CA ASN A 93 -0.68 -22.40 20.06
C ASN A 93 0.82 -22.63 20.33
N VAL A 94 1.68 -22.46 19.32
CA VAL A 94 3.14 -22.48 19.47
C VAL A 94 3.69 -21.08 19.20
N ASP A 95 3.56 -20.60 17.97
CA ASP A 95 4.02 -19.27 17.55
C ASP A 95 2.94 -18.21 17.66
N TYR A 96 1.69 -18.66 17.67
CA TYR A 96 0.51 -17.84 17.90
C TYR A 96 -0.19 -18.26 19.19
N VAL A 97 -0.40 -17.33 20.12
CA VAL A 97 -1.35 -17.51 21.22
C VAL A 97 -2.58 -16.64 20.93
N GLY A 98 -3.68 -17.30 20.58
CA GLY A 98 -4.89 -16.63 20.08
C GLY A 98 -4.57 -15.84 18.82
N SER A 99 -4.64 -14.51 18.92
CA SER A 99 -4.35 -13.60 17.83
C SER A 99 -3.07 -12.80 18.06
N THR A 100 -2.11 -13.30 18.84
CA THR A 100 -0.84 -12.61 19.13
C THR A 100 0.35 -13.53 18.90
N CYS A 101 1.48 -12.96 18.47
CA CYS A 101 2.73 -13.72 18.44
C CYS A 101 3.15 -14.11 19.84
N THR A 102 3.59 -15.34 20.02
CA THR A 102 4.13 -15.84 21.28
C THR A 102 5.30 -14.99 21.74
N SER A 103 6.26 -14.74 20.85
CA SER A 103 7.46 -13.95 21.14
C SER A 103 7.64 -12.80 20.14
N PRO A 104 8.22 -11.66 20.57
CA PRO A 104 8.67 -10.61 19.66
C PRO A 104 9.91 -10.99 18.84
N ILE A 105 10.69 -11.97 19.29
CA ILE A 105 11.89 -12.49 18.61
C ILE A 105 11.92 -14.00 18.61
N GLY A 106 12.40 -14.58 17.52
CA GLY A 106 12.52 -16.01 17.29
C GLY A 106 13.31 -16.29 16.02
N ARG A 107 13.23 -17.51 15.51
CA ARG A 107 13.79 -17.90 14.22
C ARG A 107 12.95 -17.34 13.07
N LEU A 108 13.56 -17.26 11.89
CA LEU A 108 12.85 -16.94 10.66
C LEU A 108 11.96 -18.12 10.26
N PRO A 109 10.63 -17.94 10.08
CA PRO A 109 9.73 -19.03 9.71
C PRO A 109 9.82 -19.34 8.20
N TRP A 110 10.93 -19.93 7.78
CA TRP A 110 11.30 -20.11 6.38
C TRP A 110 10.32 -20.98 5.58
N ILE A 111 9.73 -22.04 6.17
CA ILE A 111 8.68 -22.84 5.53
C ILE A 111 7.43 -21.99 5.29
N THR A 112 6.98 -21.24 6.30
CA THR A 112 5.79 -20.37 6.16
C THR A 112 6.01 -19.26 5.13
N LEU A 113 7.25 -18.81 4.97
CA LEU A 113 7.66 -17.84 3.96
C LEU A 113 7.86 -18.44 2.57
N GLY A 114 7.74 -19.76 2.40
CA GLY A 114 7.96 -20.44 1.12
C GLY A 114 9.43 -20.42 0.67
N LEU A 115 10.35 -20.31 1.62
CA LEU A 115 11.79 -20.30 1.39
C LEU A 115 12.39 -21.70 1.59
N PRO A 116 13.58 -21.98 1.01
CA PRO A 116 14.42 -23.07 1.51
C PRO A 116 14.91 -22.75 2.94
N GLU A 117 15.47 -23.75 3.62
CA GLU A 117 16.13 -23.56 4.92
C GLU A 117 17.33 -22.62 4.76
N LEU A 118 17.14 -21.33 5.07
CA LEU A 118 18.17 -20.31 4.93
C LEU A 118 19.15 -20.39 6.10
N ARG A 119 20.43 -20.52 5.76
CA ARG A 119 21.54 -20.52 6.71
C ARG A 119 22.52 -19.40 6.37
N ASP A 120 23.10 -18.80 7.39
CA ASP A 120 24.17 -17.82 7.20
C ASP A 120 25.47 -18.51 6.76
N GLY A 121 26.52 -17.72 6.53
CA GLY A 121 27.84 -18.23 6.16
C GLY A 121 28.50 -19.12 7.22
N ALA A 122 27.98 -19.19 8.45
CA ALA A 122 28.40 -20.13 9.49
C ALA A 122 27.52 -21.38 9.60
N GLY A 123 26.47 -21.48 8.78
CA GLY A 123 25.53 -22.59 8.82
C GLY A 123 24.40 -22.40 9.84
N GLU A 124 24.25 -21.22 10.42
CA GLU A 124 23.25 -20.94 11.45
C GLU A 124 21.93 -20.46 10.86
N HIS A 125 20.83 -20.82 11.49
CA HIS A 125 19.52 -20.26 11.15
C HIS A 125 19.44 -18.78 11.49
N LEU A 126 18.68 -18.06 10.67
CA LEU A 126 18.46 -16.63 10.86
C LEU A 126 17.49 -16.38 12.04
N TRP A 127 17.78 -15.35 12.83
CA TRP A 127 16.87 -14.81 13.83
C TRP A 127 16.04 -13.68 13.22
N TYR A 128 14.86 -13.45 13.76
CA TYR A 128 13.90 -12.48 13.26
C TYR A 128 13.12 -11.86 14.41
N THR A 129 13.02 -10.53 14.39
CA THR A 129 12.23 -9.73 15.33
C THR A 129 11.33 -8.79 14.58
N VAL A 130 10.14 -8.53 15.13
CA VAL A 130 9.10 -7.71 14.49
C VAL A 130 8.50 -6.72 15.47
N SER A 131 8.23 -5.51 14.99
CA SER A 131 7.49 -4.51 15.74
C SER A 131 6.06 -4.97 16.01
N LYS A 132 5.54 -4.67 17.21
CA LYS A 132 4.21 -5.10 17.63
C LYS A 132 3.10 -4.62 16.69
N THR A 133 3.26 -3.44 16.09
CA THR A 133 2.29 -2.80 15.19
C THR A 133 2.20 -3.49 13.84
N PHE A 134 3.22 -4.25 13.43
CA PHE A 134 3.28 -4.96 12.15
C PHE A 134 3.23 -6.48 12.27
N ALA A 135 3.46 -7.03 13.46
CA ALA A 135 3.29 -8.45 13.71
C ALA A 135 1.86 -8.89 13.32
N ALA A 136 1.71 -10.04 12.66
CA ALA A 136 0.44 -10.62 12.23
C ALA A 136 -0.38 -11.05 13.46
N ILE A 137 -1.01 -10.05 14.09
CA ILE A 137 -1.79 -10.17 15.32
C ILE A 137 -3.21 -9.66 15.07
N GLY A 138 -4.22 -10.52 15.14
CA GLY A 138 -5.63 -10.10 15.02
C GLY A 138 -5.91 -9.28 13.75
N THR A 139 -6.50 -8.08 13.93
CA THR A 139 -6.76 -7.06 12.89
C THR A 139 -5.88 -5.83 13.13
N PRO A 140 -4.57 -5.89 12.82
CA PRO A 140 -3.70 -4.74 13.05
C PRO A 140 -4.07 -3.65 12.03
N LEU A 141 -4.35 -2.44 12.54
CA LEU A 141 -4.57 -1.27 11.69
C LEU A 141 -3.23 -0.89 11.05
N ILE A 142 -3.04 -1.25 9.79
CA ILE A 142 -1.82 -0.99 9.03
C ILE A 142 -2.15 -0.11 7.84
N ASN A 143 -1.60 1.11 7.86
CA ASN A 143 -1.63 2.05 6.74
C ASN A 143 -0.33 2.86 6.67
N SER A 144 -0.26 3.86 5.78
CA SER A 144 0.95 4.68 5.60
C SER A 144 1.41 5.42 6.87
N ASP A 145 0.54 5.62 7.86
CA ASP A 145 0.89 6.29 9.11
C ASP A 145 1.46 5.33 10.15
N THR A 146 1.23 4.02 10.01
CA THR A 146 1.70 3.01 10.95
C THR A 146 3.23 3.03 11.01
N GLN A 147 3.77 3.34 12.19
CA GLN A 147 5.22 3.40 12.44
C GLN A 147 5.73 2.08 13.02
N GLY A 148 6.92 1.67 12.58
CA GLY A 148 7.69 0.64 13.26
C GLY A 148 8.14 1.14 14.63
N THR A 149 8.34 0.22 15.57
CA THR A 149 8.71 0.58 16.96
C THR A 149 10.17 0.26 17.29
N LEU A 150 10.89 -0.39 16.38
CA LEU A 150 12.28 -0.80 16.62
C LEU A 150 13.24 0.30 16.17
N SER A 151 14.41 0.34 16.80
CA SER A 151 15.50 1.24 16.44
C SER A 151 16.83 0.50 16.39
N ILE A 152 17.70 0.95 15.50
CA ILE A 152 19.06 0.43 15.31
C ILE A 152 20.03 1.58 15.56
N SER A 153 21.10 1.30 16.31
CA SER A 153 22.19 2.22 16.61
C SER A 153 23.55 1.61 16.27
N GLY A 154 24.59 2.44 16.13
CA GLY A 154 25.96 2.01 15.89
C GLY A 154 26.44 2.31 14.47
N THR A 155 27.14 1.37 13.82
CA THR A 155 27.73 1.57 12.48
C THR A 155 26.68 1.81 11.40
N SER A 156 25.48 1.26 11.59
CA SER A 156 24.26 1.63 10.88
C SER A 156 23.26 2.17 11.89
N SER A 157 22.49 3.19 11.52
CA SER A 157 21.45 3.75 12.39
C SER A 157 20.14 3.90 11.62
N ALA A 158 19.04 3.46 12.24
CA ALA A 158 17.70 3.57 11.69
C ALA A 158 16.67 3.67 12.81
N SER A 159 15.69 4.54 12.64
CA SER A 159 14.51 4.63 13.51
C SER A 159 13.27 4.12 12.78
N ASN A 160 12.20 3.87 13.54
CA ASN A 160 10.92 3.37 13.02
C ASN A 160 11.07 2.09 12.18
N VAL A 161 11.96 1.20 12.62
CA VAL A 161 12.22 -0.08 11.99
C VAL A 161 11.04 -1.02 12.27
N ILE A 162 10.56 -1.66 11.20
CA ILE A 162 9.39 -2.55 11.21
C ILE A 162 9.81 -3.95 11.67
N ALA A 163 10.91 -4.46 11.14
CA ALA A 163 11.46 -5.76 11.49
C ALA A 163 12.97 -5.81 11.25
N ILE A 164 13.65 -6.76 11.88
CA ILE A 164 15.08 -7.02 11.70
C ILE A 164 15.29 -8.53 11.56
N VAL A 165 16.10 -8.93 10.59
CA VAL A 165 16.58 -10.30 10.44
C VAL A 165 18.07 -10.30 10.78
N PHE A 166 18.50 -11.20 11.65
CA PHE A 166 19.88 -11.35 12.10
C PHE A 166 20.48 -12.67 11.60
N ALA A 167 21.76 -12.60 11.27
CA ALA A 167 22.64 -13.75 11.07
C ALA A 167 23.69 -13.73 12.21
N PRO A 168 23.65 -14.72 13.12
CA PRO A 168 24.47 -14.76 14.32
C PRO A 168 25.93 -15.17 14.07
N SER A 169 26.29 -15.53 12.83
CA SER A 169 27.64 -15.88 12.42
C SER A 169 28.23 -17.03 13.27
N SER A 170 29.57 -17.15 13.29
CA SER A 170 30.26 -18.20 14.07
C SER A 170 30.17 -17.90 15.57
N ALA A 171 30.01 -18.94 16.39
CA ALA A 171 30.01 -18.78 17.84
C ALA A 171 31.26 -18.06 18.35
N ILE A 172 31.06 -17.05 19.20
CA ILE A 172 32.14 -16.35 19.90
C ILE A 172 32.18 -16.73 21.38
N GLN A 173 33.15 -16.20 22.12
CA GLN A 173 33.31 -16.53 23.54
C GLN A 173 32.10 -16.03 24.35
N GLY A 174 31.34 -16.96 24.93
CA GLY A 174 30.15 -16.66 25.72
C GLY A 174 28.88 -17.31 25.16
N ASP A 175 28.89 -17.64 23.87
CA ASP A 175 27.77 -18.29 23.20
C ASP A 175 27.59 -19.73 23.69
N ASN A 176 26.35 -20.13 23.95
CA ASN A 176 26.01 -21.46 24.40
C ASN A 176 24.93 -22.05 23.48
N ARG A 177 25.35 -22.58 22.33
CA ARG A 177 24.46 -22.97 21.21
C ARG A 177 24.10 -24.47 21.22
N SER A 178 24.07 -25.10 22.40
CA SER A 178 23.87 -26.56 22.48
C SER A 178 22.41 -26.96 22.15
N PRO A 179 22.18 -27.84 21.17
CA PRO A 179 20.82 -28.26 20.82
C PRO A 179 20.20 -29.19 21.87
N SER A 180 21.01 -29.81 22.73
CA SER A 180 20.56 -30.79 23.73
C SER A 180 20.56 -30.25 25.16
N ALA A 181 21.19 -29.10 25.42
CA ALA A 181 21.20 -28.49 26.73
C ALA A 181 20.03 -27.49 26.86
N THR A 182 19.41 -27.46 28.03
CA THR A 182 18.35 -26.50 28.34
C THR A 182 18.87 -25.41 29.29
N ALA A 183 18.44 -24.17 29.09
CA ALA A 183 18.74 -23.06 29.97
C ALA A 183 17.54 -22.12 30.09
N THR A 184 17.54 -21.27 31.12
CA THR A 184 16.57 -20.18 31.24
C THR A 184 16.77 -19.19 30.10
N CYS A 185 15.71 -18.89 29.35
CA CYS A 185 15.79 -17.92 28.26
C CYS A 185 15.05 -16.63 28.59
N SER A 186 15.73 -15.49 28.43
CA SER A 186 15.16 -14.15 28.68
C SER A 186 14.49 -13.52 27.45
N THR A 187 14.51 -14.22 26.30
CA THR A 187 13.98 -13.75 25.01
C THR A 187 12.77 -14.55 24.49
N LEU A 188 12.36 -15.60 25.20
CA LEU A 188 11.11 -16.31 24.95
C LEU A 188 10.19 -16.19 26.17
N PRO A 189 8.86 -16.14 25.99
CA PRO A 189 7.93 -16.26 27.09
C PRO A 189 8.08 -17.62 27.79
N ILE A 190 7.58 -17.71 29.02
CA ILE A 190 7.42 -18.97 29.73
C ILE A 190 6.44 -19.85 28.94
N LEU A 191 6.96 -20.79 28.14
CA LEU A 191 6.16 -21.83 27.51
C LEU A 191 5.83 -22.89 28.58
N ASN A 192 4.54 -23.19 28.78
CA ASN A 192 4.09 -24.26 29.69
C ASN A 192 4.59 -24.16 31.15
N GLY A 193 4.75 -22.95 31.68
CA GLY A 193 5.15 -22.74 33.08
C GLY A 193 6.66 -22.95 33.38
N SER A 194 7.49 -23.18 32.35
CA SER A 194 8.95 -23.30 32.49
C SER A 194 9.69 -22.27 31.64
N SER A 195 10.65 -21.54 32.25
CA SER A 195 11.59 -20.67 31.52
C SER A 195 12.72 -21.45 30.85
N TYR A 196 12.81 -22.77 31.08
CA TYR A 196 13.85 -23.63 30.49
C TYR A 196 13.45 -24.06 29.09
N VAL A 197 14.23 -23.61 28.10
CA VAL A 197 14.13 -24.01 26.69
C VAL A 197 15.46 -24.59 26.23
N ALA A 198 15.46 -25.32 25.11
CA ALA A 198 16.70 -25.71 24.46
C ALA A 198 17.52 -24.44 24.16
N GLN A 199 18.83 -24.49 24.43
CA GLN A 199 19.68 -23.32 24.25
C GLN A 199 19.70 -22.83 22.79
N SER A 200 19.46 -23.73 21.82
CA SER A 200 19.26 -23.42 20.40
C SER A 200 18.07 -22.49 20.11
N LEU A 201 17.09 -22.44 21.01
CA LEU A 201 15.88 -21.61 20.87
C LEU A 201 16.00 -20.26 21.59
N CYS A 202 17.14 -19.96 22.20
CA CYS A 202 17.32 -18.70 22.92
C CYS A 202 18.22 -17.72 22.17
N ALA A 203 17.68 -16.57 21.76
CA ALA A 203 18.40 -15.56 20.99
C ALA A 203 19.65 -15.06 21.74
N THR A 204 19.63 -15.02 23.08
CA THR A 204 20.77 -14.57 23.89
C THR A 204 21.99 -15.48 23.83
N ASN A 205 21.85 -16.69 23.29
CA ASN A 205 22.96 -17.62 23.12
C ASN A 205 23.64 -17.48 21.74
N TYR A 206 23.08 -16.67 20.86
CA TYR A 206 23.48 -16.51 19.46
C TYR A 206 23.79 -15.08 19.07
N LEU A 207 23.16 -14.10 19.73
CA LEU A 207 23.32 -12.68 19.42
C LEU A 207 24.15 -11.98 20.50
N GLU A 208 24.64 -10.77 20.22
CA GLU A 208 25.50 -10.02 21.13
C GLU A 208 24.97 -8.65 21.56
N GLY A 209 25.45 -8.18 22.72
CA GLY A 209 25.15 -6.85 23.23
C GLY A 209 23.65 -6.61 23.36
N ASN A 210 23.16 -5.50 22.80
CA ASN A 210 21.75 -5.17 22.82
C ASN A 210 20.89 -6.10 21.94
N ASN A 211 21.46 -6.81 20.97
CA ASN A 211 20.71 -7.76 20.15
C ASN A 211 20.27 -8.99 20.97
N ALA A 212 21.04 -9.32 22.02
CA ALA A 212 20.74 -10.34 23.02
C ALA A 212 20.03 -9.81 24.28
N ALA A 213 19.55 -8.57 24.28
CA ALA A 213 18.80 -8.07 25.44
C ALA A 213 17.48 -8.85 25.63
N ALA A 214 17.01 -8.92 26.88
CA ALA A 214 15.74 -9.55 27.22
C ALA A 214 14.61 -8.95 26.36
N ASN A 215 13.76 -9.81 25.78
CA ASN A 215 12.76 -9.40 24.82
C ASN A 215 11.47 -10.20 25.00
N THR A 216 10.47 -9.60 25.63
CA THR A 216 9.13 -10.18 25.78
C THR A 216 8.09 -9.13 25.43
N TRP A 217 6.84 -9.50 25.14
CA TRP A 217 5.82 -8.48 24.89
C TRP A 217 5.47 -7.62 26.12
N ALA A 218 5.80 -8.07 27.33
CA ALA A 218 5.65 -7.28 28.56
C ALA A 218 6.81 -6.29 28.76
N THR A 219 8.02 -6.67 28.35
CA THR A 219 9.25 -5.87 28.41
C THR A 219 9.98 -5.97 27.07
N PRO A 220 9.50 -5.30 26.01
CA PRO A 220 10.03 -5.50 24.66
C PRO A 220 11.38 -4.81 24.51
N ASN A 221 12.31 -5.50 23.84
CA ASN A 221 13.52 -4.86 23.35
C ASN A 221 13.20 -4.08 22.07
N LEU A 222 13.32 -2.75 22.17
CA LEU A 222 13.09 -1.83 21.05
C LEU A 222 14.38 -1.30 20.44
N ASN A 223 15.55 -1.59 21.03
CA ASN A 223 16.82 -0.99 20.65
C ASN A 223 17.86 -2.07 20.31
N TYR A 224 18.24 -2.12 19.05
CA TYR A 224 19.21 -3.06 18.50
C TYR A 224 20.50 -2.35 18.09
N HIS A 225 21.57 -3.11 17.93
CA HIS A 225 22.90 -2.59 17.69
C HIS A 225 23.54 -3.19 16.45
N SER A 226 24.13 -2.32 15.63
CA SER A 226 24.99 -2.65 14.50
C SER A 226 26.41 -2.26 14.87
N SER A 227 27.37 -3.19 14.73
CA SER A 227 28.78 -2.87 14.92
C SER A 227 29.66 -3.63 13.94
N ASP A 228 30.92 -3.21 13.83
CA ASP A 228 31.95 -3.97 13.14
C ASP A 228 32.28 -5.25 13.93
N THR A 229 32.72 -6.28 13.21
CA THR A 229 33.08 -7.56 13.82
C THR A 229 34.25 -7.41 14.78
N SER A 230 34.11 -7.98 15.97
CA SER A 230 35.09 -7.98 17.05
C SER A 230 35.04 -9.31 17.81
N SER A 231 35.87 -9.46 18.84
CA SER A 231 35.85 -10.64 19.71
C SER A 231 34.57 -10.79 20.54
N THR A 232 33.74 -9.75 20.61
CA THR A 232 32.53 -9.69 21.46
C THR A 232 31.27 -9.30 20.67
N PHE A 233 31.36 -9.18 19.35
CA PHE A 233 30.24 -8.81 18.49
C PHE A 233 30.53 -9.26 17.06
N ASN A 234 29.69 -10.09 16.47
CA ASN A 234 29.79 -10.49 15.07
C ASN A 234 28.45 -10.67 14.36
N ASP A 235 27.34 -10.36 15.03
CA ASP A 235 26.01 -10.23 14.43
C ASP A 235 26.01 -9.43 13.12
N ARG A 236 25.40 -10.00 12.09
CA ARG A 236 25.03 -9.31 10.85
C ARG A 236 23.52 -9.17 10.80
N MET A 237 23.00 -8.09 10.23
CA MET A 237 21.57 -7.92 10.13
C MET A 237 21.13 -7.13 8.91
N ILE A 238 19.86 -7.30 8.56
CA ILE A 238 19.15 -6.47 7.60
C ILE A 238 17.83 -6.01 8.21
N SER A 239 17.48 -4.75 8.00
CA SER A 239 16.23 -4.18 8.51
C SER A 239 15.19 -4.01 7.40
N ILE A 240 13.93 -4.11 7.81
CA ILE A 240 12.76 -3.72 7.04
C ILE A 240 12.23 -2.44 7.68
N THR A 241 12.17 -1.38 6.90
CA THR A 241 11.67 -0.06 7.32
C THR A 241 10.45 0.32 6.51
N HIS A 242 9.78 1.41 6.88
CA HIS A 242 8.65 1.97 6.13
C HIS A 242 8.96 2.10 4.63
N LYS A 243 10.15 2.60 4.27
CA LYS A 243 10.59 2.79 2.87
C LYS A 243 10.65 1.49 2.06
N ASP A 244 10.83 0.36 2.73
CA ASP A 244 10.97 -0.95 2.09
C ASP A 244 9.61 -1.63 1.88
N LEU A 245 8.59 -1.26 2.67
CA LEU A 245 7.31 -1.97 2.74
C LEU A 245 6.11 -1.10 2.31
N MET A 246 5.89 0.08 2.91
CA MET A 246 4.66 0.86 2.67
C MET A 246 4.49 1.32 1.23
N PRO A 247 5.52 1.80 0.50
CA PRO A 247 5.35 2.20 -0.90
C PRO A 247 4.85 1.06 -1.81
N LEU A 248 5.10 -0.20 -1.44
CA LEU A 248 4.61 -1.36 -2.18
C LEU A 248 3.14 -1.66 -1.84
N ILE A 249 2.73 -1.44 -0.59
CA ILE A 249 1.35 -1.60 -0.14
C ILE A 249 0.49 -0.47 -0.69
N GLU A 250 0.93 0.78 -0.60
CA GLU A 250 0.27 1.94 -1.22
C GLU A 250 -0.02 1.67 -2.71
N LYS A 251 0.95 1.06 -3.44
CA LYS A 251 0.75 0.62 -4.83
C LYS A 251 -0.27 -0.50 -4.98
N ARG A 252 -0.31 -1.46 -4.05
CA ARG A 252 -1.35 -2.50 -4.05
C ARG A 252 -2.73 -1.87 -3.86
N ILE A 253 -2.90 -1.03 -2.84
CA ILE A 253 -4.16 -0.34 -2.54
C ILE A 253 -4.60 0.52 -3.74
N ALA A 254 -3.71 1.33 -4.31
CA ALA A 254 -4.01 2.13 -5.50
C ALA A 254 -4.49 1.28 -6.68
N ARG A 255 -3.90 0.10 -6.90
CA ARG A 255 -4.31 -0.82 -7.98
C ARG A 255 -5.67 -1.48 -7.74
N GLU A 256 -5.98 -1.84 -6.51
CA GLU A 256 -7.31 -2.38 -6.17
C GLU A 256 -8.39 -1.31 -6.35
N VAL A 257 -8.12 -0.08 -5.91
CA VAL A 257 -9.00 1.08 -6.12
C VAL A 257 -9.20 1.35 -7.60
N LYS A 258 -8.10 1.32 -8.38
CA LYS A 258 -8.15 1.44 -9.84
C LYS A 258 -9.00 0.35 -10.46
N GLY A 259 -8.85 -0.91 -10.05
CA GLY A 259 -9.66 -2.03 -10.55
C GLY A 259 -11.16 -1.82 -10.32
N CYS A 260 -11.55 -1.31 -9.14
CA CYS A 260 -12.93 -0.94 -8.85
C CYS A 260 -13.43 0.20 -9.74
N LEU A 261 -12.66 1.27 -9.91
CA LEU A 261 -13.02 2.42 -10.74
C LEU A 261 -13.08 2.09 -12.23
N ASP A 262 -12.13 1.30 -12.74
CA ASP A 262 -12.16 0.80 -14.13
C ASP A 262 -13.37 -0.10 -14.38
N GLY A 263 -13.68 -0.99 -13.43
CA GLY A 263 -14.90 -1.82 -13.49
C GLY A 263 -16.17 -0.99 -13.45
N TYR A 264 -16.23 0.03 -12.59
CA TYR A 264 -17.35 0.96 -12.55
C TYR A 264 -17.51 1.69 -13.89
N ALA A 265 -16.43 2.23 -14.44
CA ALA A 265 -16.47 2.96 -15.71
C ALA A 265 -16.85 2.07 -16.90
N SER A 266 -16.47 0.79 -16.87
CA SER A 266 -16.95 -0.24 -17.80
C SER A 266 -18.48 -0.32 -17.83
N ASP A 267 -19.09 -0.30 -16.64
CA ASP A 267 -20.53 -0.49 -16.48
C ASP A 267 -21.33 0.82 -16.68
N HIS A 268 -20.66 1.98 -16.62
CA HIS A 268 -21.28 3.31 -16.65
C HIS A 268 -20.77 4.18 -17.80
N SER A 269 -20.65 3.61 -19.00
CA SER A 269 -20.35 4.35 -20.24
C SER A 269 -19.09 5.23 -20.14
N SER A 270 -18.02 4.70 -19.54
CA SER A 270 -16.74 5.38 -19.30
C SER A 270 -16.76 6.54 -18.29
N THR A 271 -17.84 6.71 -17.52
CA THR A 271 -17.90 7.69 -16.42
C THR A 271 -17.52 7.07 -15.08
N TYR A 272 -17.05 7.88 -14.13
CA TYR A 272 -16.70 7.46 -12.76
C TYR A 272 -17.76 7.95 -11.77
N PRO A 273 -17.95 7.29 -10.60
CA PRO A 273 -18.92 7.78 -9.62
C PRO A 273 -18.49 9.15 -9.10
N TRP A 274 -19.38 9.92 -8.47
CA TRP A 274 -18.93 11.15 -7.81
C TRP A 274 -18.08 10.85 -6.57
N ALA A 275 -17.13 11.74 -6.24
CA ALA A 275 -16.31 11.58 -5.06
C ALA A 275 -17.11 11.86 -3.77
N THR A 276 -16.60 11.34 -2.66
CA THR A 276 -17.07 11.70 -1.33
C THR A 276 -16.39 12.99 -0.87
N PRO A 277 -17.15 14.03 -0.44
CA PRO A 277 -16.58 15.23 0.13
C PRO A 277 -15.62 14.92 1.28
N VAL A 278 -14.50 15.64 1.37
CA VAL A 278 -13.44 15.32 2.34
C VAL A 278 -13.90 15.49 3.79
N ASP A 279 -14.91 16.31 4.03
CA ASP A 279 -15.53 16.52 5.34
C ASP A 279 -16.56 15.44 5.73
N ASP A 280 -17.01 14.58 4.79
CA ASP A 280 -17.79 13.39 5.12
C ASP A 280 -16.89 12.29 5.68
N THR A 281 -16.73 12.33 7.00
CA THR A 281 -15.99 11.34 7.77
C THR A 281 -16.86 10.17 8.25
N THR A 282 -18.14 10.16 7.87
CA THR A 282 -19.14 9.25 8.44
C THR A 282 -19.67 8.24 7.43
N ASN A 283 -20.27 8.70 6.34
CA ASN A 283 -21.02 7.86 5.41
C ASN A 283 -20.17 7.40 4.24
N TYR A 284 -19.16 8.20 3.86
CA TYR A 284 -18.36 7.97 2.66
C TYR A 284 -19.25 7.74 1.43
N ALA A 285 -20.28 8.57 1.28
CA ALA A 285 -21.20 8.52 0.15
C ALA A 285 -20.70 9.44 -0.96
N GLY A 286 -20.90 9.07 -2.22
CA GLY A 286 -20.69 10.01 -3.32
C GLY A 286 -21.59 11.24 -3.15
N ALA A 287 -21.12 12.43 -3.56
CA ALA A 287 -21.93 13.64 -3.57
C ALA A 287 -21.89 14.30 -4.95
N VAL A 288 -23.06 14.75 -5.41
CA VAL A 288 -23.17 15.37 -6.74
C VAL A 288 -22.29 16.61 -6.82
N ASN A 289 -21.63 16.82 -7.97
CA ASN A 289 -20.67 17.90 -8.22
C ASN A 289 -19.38 17.84 -7.40
N THR A 290 -19.10 16.71 -6.72
CA THR A 290 -17.82 16.47 -6.07
C THR A 290 -16.88 15.69 -6.99
N LEU A 291 -16.00 16.42 -7.68
CA LEU A 291 -15.01 15.89 -8.61
C LEU A 291 -13.68 15.50 -7.94
N PHE A 292 -13.38 16.00 -6.75
CA PHE A 292 -12.23 15.57 -5.94
C PHE A 292 -12.68 15.26 -4.53
N GLY A 293 -12.19 14.16 -3.96
CA GLY A 293 -12.50 13.78 -2.59
C GLY A 293 -12.03 12.37 -2.25
N ARG A 294 -12.68 11.74 -1.28
CA ARG A 294 -12.47 10.33 -0.92
C ARG A 294 -13.16 9.40 -1.90
N LEU A 295 -12.69 8.17 -1.99
CA LEU A 295 -13.38 7.12 -2.72
C LEU A 295 -14.71 6.78 -2.01
N PRO A 296 -15.86 6.83 -2.71
CA PRO A 296 -17.14 6.54 -2.07
C PRO A 296 -17.29 5.04 -1.78
N THR A 297 -17.72 4.71 -0.56
CA THR A 297 -18.10 3.32 -0.21
C THR A 297 -19.46 2.94 -0.78
N ASN A 298 -20.33 3.94 -0.98
CA ASN A 298 -21.55 3.82 -1.75
C ASN A 298 -21.43 4.73 -2.96
N ALA A 299 -21.18 4.13 -4.12
CA ALA A 299 -21.11 4.87 -5.38
C ALA A 299 -22.49 5.42 -5.75
N THR A 300 -23.57 4.68 -5.44
CA THR A 300 -24.93 5.12 -5.75
C THR A 300 -25.30 6.40 -5.01
N ILE A 301 -25.59 7.44 -5.77
CA ILE A 301 -26.06 8.70 -5.23
C ILE A 301 -27.58 8.69 -5.21
N TYR A 302 -28.13 8.37 -4.05
CA TYR A 302 -29.51 8.68 -3.74
C TYR A 302 -29.61 10.17 -3.42
N ASN A 303 -29.99 10.97 -4.40
CA ASN A 303 -30.41 12.34 -4.16
C ASN A 303 -31.93 12.41 -4.23
N ALA A 304 -32.58 12.67 -3.08
CA ALA A 304 -34.04 12.71 -3.00
C ALA A 304 -34.67 13.72 -3.96
N ASN A 305 -33.97 14.80 -4.29
CA ASN A 305 -34.45 15.81 -5.24
C ASN A 305 -34.30 15.36 -6.70
N VAL A 306 -33.23 14.62 -7.02
CA VAL A 306 -33.09 14.00 -8.35
C VAL A 306 -34.13 12.88 -8.53
N GLN A 307 -34.36 12.08 -7.48
CA GLN A 307 -35.40 11.05 -7.48
C GLN A 307 -36.80 11.66 -7.62
N LEU A 308 -37.07 12.79 -6.95
CA LEU A 308 -38.32 13.54 -7.10
C LEU A 308 -38.57 13.92 -8.56
N LEU A 309 -37.56 14.46 -9.26
CA LEU A 309 -37.70 14.81 -10.67
C LEU A 309 -37.84 13.59 -11.59
N LEU A 310 -37.16 12.48 -11.28
CA LEU A 310 -37.33 11.23 -12.02
C LEU A 310 -38.74 10.66 -11.88
N ASP A 311 -39.30 10.70 -10.67
CA ASP A 311 -40.66 10.27 -10.39
C ASP A 311 -41.67 11.16 -11.12
N ASP A 312 -41.43 12.48 -11.17
CA ASP A 312 -42.28 13.43 -11.89
C ASP A 312 -42.23 13.26 -13.40
N ILE A 313 -41.05 12.99 -13.95
CA ILE A 313 -40.90 12.68 -15.38
C ILE A 313 -41.54 11.35 -15.73
N ALA A 314 -41.44 10.34 -14.87
CA ALA A 314 -42.13 9.08 -15.06
C ALA A 314 -43.65 9.27 -15.01
N ALA A 315 -44.16 10.04 -14.05
CA ALA A 315 -45.58 10.37 -13.95
C ALA A 315 -46.07 11.17 -15.17
N LEU A 316 -45.27 12.12 -15.66
CA LEU A 316 -45.55 12.90 -16.86
C LEU A 316 -45.59 12.02 -18.11
N GLN A 317 -44.63 11.10 -18.26
CA GLN A 317 -44.59 10.14 -19.36
C GLN A 317 -45.85 9.24 -19.34
N ILE A 318 -46.21 8.69 -18.18
CA ILE A 318 -47.42 7.88 -18.02
C ILE A 318 -48.68 8.69 -18.39
N ALA A 319 -48.78 9.94 -17.94
CA ALA A 319 -49.92 10.79 -18.26
C ALA A 319 -49.98 11.15 -19.76
N LEU A 320 -48.82 11.36 -20.39
CA LEU A 320 -48.68 11.63 -21.81
C LEU A 320 -49.10 10.43 -22.67
N ASP A 321 -48.67 9.22 -22.28
CA ASP A 321 -49.05 7.97 -22.94
C ASP A 321 -50.57 7.73 -22.84
N ASN A 322 -51.16 7.99 -21.66
CA ASN A 322 -52.59 7.86 -21.44
C ASN A 322 -53.41 8.87 -22.27
N TYR A 323 -52.97 10.14 -22.34
CA TYR A 323 -53.62 11.14 -23.18
C TYR A 323 -53.51 10.81 -24.67
N SER A 324 -52.37 10.27 -25.10
CA SER A 324 -52.14 9.81 -26.47
C SER A 324 -53.03 8.65 -26.87
N ALA A 325 -53.30 7.73 -25.94
CA ALA A 325 -54.19 6.61 -26.15
C ALA A 325 -55.67 7.04 -26.19
N VAL A 326 -56.08 7.95 -25.29
CA VAL A 326 -57.49 8.37 -25.14
C VAL A 326 -57.58 9.87 -24.85
N PRO A 327 -57.62 10.76 -25.87
CA PRO A 327 -57.59 12.21 -25.65
C PRO A 327 -58.92 12.79 -25.17
N ASN A 328 -59.24 12.59 -23.89
CA ASN A 328 -60.41 13.12 -23.19
C ASN A 328 -60.04 14.10 -22.06
N SER A 329 -61.03 14.70 -21.41
CA SER A 329 -60.82 15.66 -20.32
C SER A 329 -60.03 15.08 -19.16
N THR A 330 -60.34 13.86 -18.70
CA THR A 330 -59.68 13.22 -17.56
C THR A 330 -58.19 12.98 -17.80
N THR A 331 -57.83 12.38 -18.94
CA THR A 331 -56.44 12.14 -19.31
C THR A 331 -55.67 13.42 -19.58
N ARG A 332 -56.35 14.45 -20.11
CA ARG A 332 -55.75 15.77 -20.33
C ARG A 332 -55.46 16.46 -19.00
N ASP A 333 -56.41 16.44 -18.08
CA ASP A 333 -56.26 17.09 -16.78
C ASP A 333 -55.18 16.38 -15.93
N ALA A 334 -55.05 15.06 -16.05
CA ALA A 334 -53.93 14.30 -15.45
C ALA A 334 -52.57 14.69 -16.05
N LEU A 335 -52.48 14.88 -17.37
CA LEU A 335 -51.28 15.37 -18.04
C LEU A 335 -50.91 16.79 -17.59
N ILE A 336 -51.90 17.67 -17.48
CA ILE A 336 -51.71 19.04 -16.96
C ILE A 336 -51.19 19.00 -15.51
N ALA A 337 -51.78 18.16 -14.66
CA ALA A 337 -51.37 18.04 -13.26
C ALA A 337 -49.92 17.54 -13.13
N ALA A 338 -49.52 16.54 -13.92
CA ALA A 338 -48.14 16.07 -13.96
C ALA A 338 -47.17 17.15 -14.47
N GLY A 339 -47.59 17.93 -15.48
CA GLY A 339 -46.84 19.06 -16.02
C GLY A 339 -46.58 20.16 -14.98
N PHE A 340 -47.62 20.57 -14.25
CA PHE A 340 -47.49 21.54 -13.16
C PHE A 340 -46.56 21.05 -12.04
N LYS A 341 -46.64 19.76 -11.71
CA LYS A 341 -45.80 19.19 -10.65
C LYS A 341 -44.32 19.24 -11.04
N LEU A 342 -43.97 18.76 -12.25
CA LEU A 342 -42.59 18.78 -12.75
C LEU A 342 -42.03 20.20 -12.82
N ASP A 343 -42.80 21.16 -13.36
CA ASP A 343 -42.37 22.56 -13.47
C ASP A 343 -42.16 23.20 -12.09
N SER A 344 -43.09 22.99 -11.16
CA SER A 344 -43.00 23.51 -9.78
C SER A 344 -41.79 22.96 -9.04
N ASP A 345 -41.56 21.64 -9.10
CA ASP A 345 -40.47 21.00 -8.37
C ASP A 345 -39.12 21.36 -8.99
N ALA A 346 -39.02 21.46 -10.32
CA ALA A 346 -37.82 21.95 -11.00
C ALA A 346 -37.52 23.44 -10.70
N ASP A 347 -38.53 24.30 -10.62
CA ASP A 347 -38.38 25.71 -10.23
C ASP A 347 -37.94 25.87 -8.78
N SER A 348 -38.49 25.04 -7.87
CA SER A 348 -38.08 24.97 -6.48
C SER A 348 -36.59 24.62 -6.35
N LEU A 349 -36.14 23.62 -7.12
CA LEU A 349 -34.74 23.21 -7.14
C LEU A 349 -33.81 24.26 -7.76
N THR A 350 -34.28 25.03 -8.73
CA THR A 350 -33.51 26.14 -9.32
C THR A 350 -33.20 27.22 -8.28
N LYS A 351 -34.07 27.39 -7.28
CA LYS A 351 -33.90 28.36 -6.18
C LYS A 351 -33.07 27.83 -5.02
N ASN A 352 -32.67 26.57 -5.05
CA ASN A 352 -31.78 25.99 -4.04
C ASN A 352 -30.39 26.64 -4.14
N THR A 353 -29.77 26.95 -3.00
CA THR A 353 -28.42 27.53 -2.95
C THR A 353 -27.32 26.57 -3.39
N ALA A 354 -27.61 25.26 -3.40
CA ALA A 354 -26.74 24.21 -3.92
C ALA A 354 -27.61 23.19 -4.68
N PRO A 355 -28.05 23.51 -5.92
CA PRO A 355 -28.91 22.62 -6.68
C PRO A 355 -28.14 21.34 -7.06
N PRO A 356 -28.78 20.17 -6.97
CA PRO A 356 -28.14 18.88 -7.29
C PRO A 356 -28.04 18.62 -8.80
N LEU A 357 -28.59 19.50 -9.63
CA LEU A 357 -28.61 19.41 -11.09
C LEU A 357 -28.16 20.75 -11.68
N THR A 358 -27.72 20.75 -12.94
CA THR A 358 -27.31 22.00 -13.59
C THR A 358 -28.52 22.88 -13.92
N ALA A 359 -28.27 24.17 -14.16
CA ALA A 359 -29.32 25.09 -14.61
C ALA A 359 -29.94 24.65 -15.95
N ASP A 360 -29.18 23.97 -16.80
CA ASP A 360 -29.66 23.43 -18.08
C ASP A 360 -30.62 22.24 -17.86
N ASP A 361 -30.27 21.30 -16.98
CA ASP A 361 -31.12 20.16 -16.63
C ASP A 361 -32.46 20.62 -16.03
N LEU A 362 -32.41 21.58 -15.11
CA LEU A 362 -33.60 22.16 -14.49
C LEU A 362 -34.43 22.94 -15.50
N SER A 363 -33.80 23.67 -16.42
CA SER A 363 -34.50 24.38 -17.50
C SER A 363 -35.21 23.41 -18.44
N LYS A 364 -34.60 22.27 -18.78
CA LYS A 364 -35.23 21.23 -19.59
C LYS A 364 -36.42 20.60 -18.88
N ALA A 365 -36.30 20.30 -17.58
CA ALA A 365 -37.42 19.80 -16.78
C ALA A 365 -38.59 20.79 -16.74
N LYS A 366 -38.30 22.09 -16.56
CA LYS A 366 -39.31 23.16 -16.62
C LYS A 366 -39.96 23.28 -17.99
N ASP A 367 -39.20 23.20 -19.08
CA ASP A 367 -39.75 23.25 -20.45
C ASP A 367 -40.70 22.07 -20.72
N ALA A 368 -40.30 20.85 -20.33
CA ALA A 368 -41.17 19.67 -20.43
C ALA A 368 -42.45 19.82 -19.58
N GLY A 369 -42.32 20.31 -18.35
CA GLY A 369 -43.47 20.59 -17.48
C GLY A 369 -44.40 21.66 -18.05
N GLY A 370 -43.85 22.74 -18.60
CA GLY A 370 -44.59 23.85 -19.21
C GLY A 370 -45.31 23.47 -20.50
N LYS A 371 -44.71 22.60 -21.34
CA LYS A 371 -45.37 22.07 -22.54
C LYS A 371 -46.63 21.27 -22.23
N ALA A 372 -46.70 20.62 -21.06
CA ALA A 372 -47.88 19.91 -20.58
C ALA A 372 -49.03 20.81 -20.11
N GLN A 373 -48.84 22.13 -20.10
CA GLN A 373 -49.79 23.10 -19.59
C GLN A 373 -50.45 23.91 -20.74
N PRO A 374 -51.63 24.52 -20.50
CA PRO A 374 -52.21 25.48 -21.44
C PRO A 374 -51.29 26.70 -21.67
N PRO A 375 -51.20 27.25 -22.89
CA PRO A 375 -52.00 26.90 -24.08
C PRO A 375 -51.36 25.80 -24.97
N HIS A 376 -50.27 25.17 -24.54
CA HIS A 376 -49.45 24.28 -25.39
C HIS A 376 -50.07 22.89 -25.59
N ILE A 377 -50.86 22.41 -24.63
CA ILE A 377 -51.53 21.11 -24.70
C ILE A 377 -52.66 21.09 -25.78
N PRO A 378 -52.72 20.06 -26.64
CA PRO A 378 -53.80 19.91 -27.62
C PRO A 378 -55.19 19.85 -26.98
N ALA A 379 -56.20 20.36 -27.66
CA ALA A 379 -57.59 20.30 -27.21
C ALA A 379 -58.11 18.85 -27.11
N VAL A 380 -59.13 18.64 -26.27
CA VAL A 380 -59.84 17.35 -26.17
C VAL A 380 -60.36 16.93 -27.55
N GLY A 381 -60.18 15.65 -27.90
CA GLY A 381 -60.57 15.11 -29.20
C GLY A 381 -59.63 15.49 -30.36
N ALA A 382 -58.43 16.02 -30.08
CA ALA A 382 -57.41 16.27 -31.10
C ALA A 382 -57.07 14.98 -31.90
N SER A 383 -56.67 15.16 -33.16
CA SER A 383 -56.32 14.03 -34.03
C SER A 383 -55.09 13.28 -33.50
N ASN A 384 -55.01 11.97 -33.77
CA ASN A 384 -53.86 11.15 -33.39
C ASN A 384 -52.52 11.74 -33.92
N ALA A 385 -52.53 12.34 -35.12
CA ALA A 385 -51.36 13.01 -35.69
C ALA A 385 -50.94 14.25 -34.89
N THR A 386 -51.91 15.05 -34.44
CA THR A 386 -51.68 16.23 -33.59
C THR A 386 -51.10 15.83 -32.24
N VAL A 387 -51.66 14.78 -31.62
CA VAL A 387 -51.18 14.31 -30.32
C VAL A 387 -49.79 13.68 -30.43
N LYS A 388 -49.51 12.92 -31.50
CA LYS A 388 -48.16 12.37 -31.76
C LYS A 388 -47.10 13.43 -32.01
N ALA A 389 -47.42 14.48 -32.78
CA ALA A 389 -46.50 15.60 -33.00
C ALA A 389 -46.15 16.29 -31.66
N TYR A 390 -47.15 16.53 -30.83
CA TYR A 390 -46.98 17.08 -29.50
C TYR A 390 -46.15 16.19 -28.56
N VAL A 391 -46.36 14.87 -28.55
CA VAL A 391 -45.57 13.91 -27.75
C VAL A 391 -44.08 13.94 -28.12
N ASN A 392 -43.76 14.08 -29.41
CA ASN A 392 -42.36 14.10 -29.86
C ASN A 392 -41.62 15.39 -29.45
N ASP A 393 -42.34 16.48 -29.17
CA ASP A 393 -41.76 17.77 -28.75
C ASP A 393 -41.32 17.80 -27.27
N PHE A 394 -41.72 16.81 -26.48
CA PHE A 394 -41.43 16.76 -25.04
C PHE A 394 -39.97 16.42 -24.70
N GLN A 395 -39.21 15.82 -25.63
CA GLN A 395 -37.82 15.39 -25.42
C GLN A 395 -37.60 14.60 -24.09
N LEU A 396 -38.64 13.95 -23.55
CA LEU A 396 -38.59 13.27 -22.24
C LEU A 396 -37.52 12.19 -22.19
N THR A 397 -37.20 11.58 -23.34
CA THR A 397 -36.10 10.61 -23.43
C THR A 397 -34.74 11.27 -23.13
N GLU A 398 -34.48 12.48 -23.63
CA GLU A 398 -33.23 13.20 -23.37
C GLU A 398 -33.11 13.63 -21.91
N ILE A 399 -34.19 14.13 -21.32
CA ILE A 399 -34.22 14.57 -19.91
C ILE A 399 -34.10 13.37 -18.98
N ASN A 400 -34.83 12.28 -19.26
CA ASN A 400 -34.80 11.06 -18.46
C ASN A 400 -33.44 10.35 -18.57
N LEU A 401 -32.78 10.39 -19.75
CA LEU A 401 -31.41 9.91 -19.90
C LEU A 401 -30.43 10.77 -19.06
N THR A 402 -30.59 12.09 -19.12
CA THR A 402 -29.76 13.04 -18.35
C THR A 402 -29.91 12.80 -16.84
N LEU A 403 -31.13 12.72 -16.33
CA LEU A 403 -31.40 12.50 -14.91
C LEU A 403 -31.08 11.08 -14.42
N ARG A 404 -31.20 10.05 -15.27
CA ARG A 404 -30.72 8.69 -14.93
C ARG A 404 -29.20 8.59 -14.95
N ASN A 405 -28.51 9.41 -15.73
CA ASN A 405 -27.05 9.57 -15.62
C ASN A 405 -26.66 10.32 -14.33
N PHE A 406 -27.58 11.07 -13.69
CA PHE A 406 -27.39 11.68 -12.37
C PHE A 406 -27.77 10.74 -11.20
N ALA A 407 -28.88 10.00 -11.31
CA ALA A 407 -29.27 8.98 -10.36
C ALA A 407 -28.80 7.63 -10.88
N GLU A 408 -27.54 7.30 -10.57
CA GLU A 408 -26.88 6.04 -10.89
C GLU A 408 -27.83 4.84 -10.68
N SER A 409 -28.49 4.40 -11.74
CA SER A 409 -29.49 3.33 -11.69
C SER A 409 -29.07 2.23 -12.64
N GLY A 410 -28.29 1.28 -12.11
CA GLY A 410 -27.82 0.15 -12.90
C GLY A 410 -27.17 -1.02 -12.17
N VAL A 411 -26.78 -0.92 -10.88
CA VAL A 411 -25.96 -1.99 -10.26
C VAL A 411 -26.36 -2.27 -8.80
N THR A 412 -26.04 -3.48 -8.36
CA THR A 412 -26.26 -4.12 -7.05
C THR A 412 -26.14 -3.21 -5.81
N PRO A 413 -26.65 -3.61 -4.62
CA PRO A 413 -26.56 -2.79 -3.41
C PRO A 413 -25.15 -2.21 -3.19
N GLY A 414 -25.03 -0.88 -3.21
CA GLY A 414 -23.76 -0.14 -3.03
C GLY A 414 -23.14 0.46 -4.31
N GLY A 415 -23.69 0.19 -5.50
CA GLY A 415 -23.32 0.88 -6.75
C GLY A 415 -22.01 0.45 -7.42
N TRP A 416 -21.25 -0.48 -6.82
CA TRP A 416 -19.99 -1.00 -7.36
C TRP A 416 -20.17 -2.33 -8.12
N PRO A 417 -19.33 -2.62 -9.14
CA PRO A 417 -19.37 -3.90 -9.86
C PRO A 417 -18.99 -5.06 -8.93
N VAL A 418 -19.47 -6.26 -9.22
CA VAL A 418 -19.19 -7.48 -8.42
C VAL A 418 -17.70 -7.84 -8.35
N SER A 419 -16.90 -7.35 -9.30
CA SER A 419 -15.44 -7.49 -9.32
C SER A 419 -14.75 -6.60 -8.27
N CYS A 420 -15.43 -5.56 -7.78
CA CYS A 420 -14.92 -4.69 -6.74
C CYS A 420 -15.14 -5.30 -5.35
N THR A 421 -14.10 -5.92 -4.80
CA THR A 421 -14.15 -6.56 -3.47
C THR A 421 -13.74 -5.65 -2.32
N LEU A 422 -13.29 -4.42 -2.61
CA LEU A 422 -12.81 -3.45 -1.60
C LEU A 422 -13.83 -3.17 -0.51
N PHE A 423 -15.11 -3.06 -0.87
CA PHE A 423 -16.19 -2.70 0.06
C PHE A 423 -16.98 -3.92 0.57
N SER A 424 -16.54 -5.12 0.22
CA SER A 424 -17.16 -6.35 0.71
C SER A 424 -16.97 -6.50 2.22
N SER A 425 -17.91 -7.16 2.90
CA SER A 425 -17.78 -7.47 4.34
C SER A 425 -16.62 -8.42 4.66
N SER A 426 -16.10 -9.12 3.64
CA SER A 426 -14.89 -9.92 3.71
C SER A 426 -13.61 -9.07 3.72
N ASN A 427 -13.62 -7.86 3.17
CA ASN A 427 -12.46 -6.98 3.22
C ASN A 427 -12.22 -6.48 4.66
N LYS A 428 -11.01 -6.68 5.17
CA LYS A 428 -10.65 -6.36 6.57
C LYS A 428 -9.77 -5.14 6.74
N TYR A 429 -9.22 -4.58 5.65
CA TYR A 429 -8.24 -3.50 5.71
C TYR A 429 -8.73 -2.18 5.12
N TRP A 430 -9.79 -2.16 4.31
CA TRP A 430 -10.25 -0.91 3.67
C TRP A 430 -10.59 0.19 4.68
N GLY A 431 -11.13 -0.20 5.85
CA GLY A 431 -11.38 0.73 6.95
C GLY A 431 -10.14 1.51 7.42
N ASP A 432 -8.96 0.91 7.29
CA ASP A 432 -7.67 1.47 7.70
C ASP A 432 -7.08 2.41 6.63
N TRP A 433 -7.50 2.23 5.37
CA TRP A 433 -6.96 2.94 4.21
C TRP A 433 -7.87 4.02 3.65
N LYS A 434 -9.19 3.96 3.89
CA LYS A 434 -10.17 4.87 3.26
C LYS A 434 -9.89 6.36 3.53
N THR A 435 -9.28 6.70 4.66
CA THR A 435 -8.86 8.07 4.99
C THR A 435 -7.52 8.46 4.38
N LEU A 436 -6.82 7.60 3.64
CA LEU A 436 -5.57 7.93 2.94
C LEU A 436 -5.75 7.94 1.43
N VAL A 437 -6.86 7.40 0.91
CA VAL A 437 -7.15 7.35 -0.52
C VAL A 437 -8.05 8.50 -0.93
N PHE A 438 -7.56 9.29 -1.88
CA PHE A 438 -8.29 10.33 -2.58
C PHE A 438 -8.38 9.98 -4.07
N TYR A 439 -9.33 10.58 -4.76
CA TYR A 439 -9.31 10.58 -6.21
C TYR A 439 -9.93 11.85 -6.78
N GLN A 440 -9.58 12.14 -8.03
CA GLN A 440 -10.15 13.21 -8.82
C GLN A 440 -10.66 12.69 -10.15
N ILE A 441 -11.77 13.23 -10.60
CA ILE A 441 -12.41 12.95 -11.88
C ILE A 441 -12.21 14.17 -12.78
N ALA A 442 -11.84 13.96 -14.04
CA ALA A 442 -11.94 14.99 -15.06
C ALA A 442 -13.41 15.27 -15.33
N SER A 443 -13.83 16.54 -15.38
CA SER A 443 -15.25 16.92 -15.43
C SER A 443 -16.05 16.26 -16.55
N GLY A 444 -15.46 16.05 -17.73
CA GLY A 444 -16.10 15.36 -18.85
C GLY A 444 -16.38 13.87 -18.60
N TYR A 445 -15.73 13.24 -17.62
CA TYR A 445 -15.90 11.83 -17.26
C TYR A 445 -16.61 11.64 -15.90
N ALA A 446 -17.14 12.72 -15.32
CA ALA A 446 -18.07 12.63 -14.21
C ALA A 446 -19.44 12.09 -14.70
N PRO A 447 -20.33 11.66 -13.78
CA PRO A 447 -21.67 11.22 -14.16
C PRO A 447 -22.42 12.31 -14.93
N GLY A 448 -23.01 11.96 -16.07
CA GLY A 448 -23.65 12.90 -17.00
C GLY A 448 -22.68 13.76 -17.83
N GLY A 449 -21.37 13.55 -17.72
CA GLY A 449 -20.35 14.26 -18.49
C GLY A 449 -20.32 13.89 -19.98
N SER A 450 -19.58 14.68 -20.76
CA SER A 450 -19.44 14.55 -22.22
C SER A 450 -18.65 13.33 -22.70
N VAL A 451 -18.04 12.57 -21.78
CA VAL A 451 -17.07 11.48 -22.05
C VAL A 451 -15.93 11.95 -22.96
N SER A 452 -15.52 13.21 -22.81
CA SER A 452 -14.46 13.85 -23.58
C SER A 452 -13.56 14.68 -22.67
N CYS A 453 -12.34 14.94 -23.14
CA CYS A 453 -11.36 15.69 -22.35
C CYS A 453 -11.53 17.21 -22.40
N ASP A 454 -12.25 17.81 -23.38
CA ASP A 454 -12.53 19.25 -23.61
C ASP A 454 -11.59 20.28 -22.91
N SER A 455 -10.26 20.02 -22.90
CA SER A 455 -9.18 20.72 -22.16
C SER A 455 -9.06 20.55 -20.62
N ALA A 456 -9.89 19.73 -19.96
CA ALA A 456 -9.94 19.55 -18.50
C ALA A 456 -9.42 18.19 -17.98
N CYS A 457 -8.82 17.35 -18.82
CA CYS A 457 -8.25 16.07 -18.38
C CYS A 457 -7.04 16.25 -17.45
N LEU A 458 -6.81 15.24 -16.61
CA LEU A 458 -5.82 15.33 -15.55
C LEU A 458 -4.40 15.06 -16.10
N THR A 459 -3.42 15.70 -15.49
CA THR A 459 -1.99 15.51 -15.78
C THR A 459 -1.29 14.98 -14.54
N ILE A 460 -0.35 14.05 -14.71
CA ILE A 460 0.51 13.58 -13.61
C ILE A 460 1.95 13.77 -14.06
N SER A 461 2.71 14.54 -13.29
CA SER A 461 4.13 14.80 -13.51
C SER A 461 4.99 14.05 -12.49
N GLY A 462 6.31 14.17 -12.63
CA GLY A 462 7.27 13.49 -11.75
C GLY A 462 7.67 12.11 -12.25
N THR A 463 8.77 11.61 -11.69
CA THR A 463 9.45 10.36 -12.07
C THR A 463 8.68 9.11 -11.69
N GLY A 464 7.71 9.21 -10.76
CA GLY A 464 6.84 8.11 -10.36
C GLY A 464 5.78 7.80 -11.42
N ASN A 465 5.37 8.80 -12.22
CA ASN A 465 4.54 8.55 -13.38
C ASN A 465 5.40 8.03 -14.54
N THR A 466 5.29 6.73 -14.80
CA THR A 466 6.03 6.06 -15.89
C THR A 466 5.18 5.84 -17.14
N VAL A 467 3.92 6.29 -17.11
CA VAL A 467 2.93 6.06 -18.15
C VAL A 467 2.84 7.28 -19.07
N THR A 468 2.67 7.02 -20.37
CA THR A 468 2.40 8.06 -21.39
C THR A 468 0.95 8.54 -21.32
N GLY A 469 0.66 9.74 -21.80
CA GLY A 469 -0.73 10.26 -21.82
C GLY A 469 -1.08 11.19 -20.66
N SER A 470 -0.09 11.74 -19.95
CA SER A 470 -0.34 12.89 -19.07
C SER A 470 -1.07 14.00 -19.84
N GLY A 471 -2.20 14.46 -19.29
CA GLY A 471 -3.10 15.41 -19.96
C GLY A 471 -4.29 14.74 -20.65
N THR A 472 -4.35 13.41 -20.70
CA THR A 472 -5.48 12.63 -21.22
C THR A 472 -6.13 11.75 -20.15
N TYR A 473 -5.70 11.86 -18.88
CA TYR A 473 -6.22 11.02 -17.82
C TYR A 473 -7.64 11.46 -17.44
N ARG A 474 -8.55 10.48 -17.38
CA ARG A 474 -9.97 10.64 -17.07
C ARG A 474 -10.21 10.77 -15.56
N ALA A 475 -9.37 10.12 -14.77
CA ALA A 475 -9.32 10.26 -13.32
C ALA A 475 -7.89 9.99 -12.82
N ALA A 476 -7.63 10.36 -11.56
CA ALA A 476 -6.38 10.10 -10.87
C ALA A 476 -6.67 9.70 -9.41
N ILE A 477 -6.03 8.63 -8.95
CA ILE A 477 -6.05 8.19 -7.55
C ILE A 477 -4.81 8.75 -6.88
N ALA A 478 -4.95 9.35 -5.70
CA ALA A 478 -3.84 9.74 -4.85
C ALA A 478 -3.92 8.97 -3.53
N VAL A 479 -2.89 8.19 -3.22
CA VAL A 479 -2.73 7.53 -1.92
C VAL A 479 -1.69 8.30 -1.13
N ALA A 480 -2.11 8.87 -0.01
CA ALA A 480 -1.24 9.61 0.87
C ALA A 480 -0.14 8.69 1.45
N GLY A 481 1.10 9.13 1.37
CA GLY A 481 2.23 8.44 1.99
C GLY A 481 2.27 8.69 3.49
N LYS A 482 3.43 8.51 4.14
CA LYS A 482 3.61 8.77 5.58
C LYS A 482 3.29 10.22 5.96
N MET A 483 2.95 10.46 7.23
CA MET A 483 2.79 11.83 7.75
C MET A 483 4.02 12.71 7.46
N LYS A 484 3.75 14.01 7.26
CA LYS A 484 4.78 15.02 7.01
C LYS A 484 5.69 15.16 8.24
N PRO A 485 6.96 15.53 8.07
CA PRO A 485 7.84 15.79 9.20
C PRO A 485 7.23 16.79 10.21
N GLY A 486 7.17 16.39 11.48
CA GLY A 486 6.61 17.22 12.57
C GLY A 486 5.10 17.07 12.80
N GLN A 487 4.39 16.38 11.90
CA GLN A 487 2.98 16.06 12.07
C GLN A 487 2.80 14.87 13.03
N THR A 488 1.90 14.99 14.00
CA THR A 488 1.62 13.94 15.01
C THR A 488 0.26 13.25 14.80
N SER A 489 -0.63 13.85 14.01
CA SER A 489 -1.92 13.29 13.63
C SER A 489 -2.45 13.97 12.37
N ARG A 490 -3.47 13.38 11.74
CA ARG A 490 -4.16 13.97 10.58
C ARG A 490 -5.57 14.37 10.94
N ASN A 491 -5.96 15.60 10.59
CA ASN A 491 -7.36 15.99 10.57
C ASN A 491 -8.03 15.45 9.31
N ALA A 492 -8.95 14.49 9.47
CA ALA A 492 -9.63 13.81 8.37
C ALA A 492 -10.35 14.74 7.38
N THR A 493 -10.74 15.95 7.80
CA THR A 493 -11.44 16.94 6.96
C THR A 493 -10.51 17.87 6.18
N LEU A 494 -9.18 17.78 6.37
CA LEU A 494 -8.21 18.68 5.72
C LEU A 494 -7.33 17.91 4.74
N VAL A 495 -7.46 18.19 3.45
CA VAL A 495 -6.60 17.62 2.39
C VAL A 495 -5.12 17.90 2.66
N SER A 496 -4.80 19.07 3.23
CA SER A 496 -3.43 19.49 3.55
C SER A 496 -2.73 18.67 4.62
N ASP A 497 -3.48 17.95 5.44
CA ASP A 497 -2.90 17.00 6.40
C ASP A 497 -2.54 15.68 5.74
N TYR A 498 -2.91 15.50 4.46
CA TYR A 498 -2.68 14.28 3.72
C TYR A 498 -1.78 14.37 2.51
N LEU A 499 -2.04 15.32 1.62
CA LEU A 499 -1.38 15.44 0.33
C LEU A 499 -0.45 16.65 0.30
N GLU A 500 0.53 16.66 -0.60
CA GLU A 500 1.49 17.75 -0.76
C GLU A 500 1.40 18.48 -2.10
N LEU A 501 1.80 19.76 -2.09
CA LEU A 501 2.05 20.56 -3.29
C LEU A 501 0.92 20.46 -4.34
N LEU A 502 1.19 19.95 -5.55
CA LEU A 502 0.17 19.85 -6.61
C LEU A 502 -0.96 18.89 -6.27
N ASN A 503 -0.72 17.89 -5.42
CA ASN A 503 -1.73 16.92 -5.02
C ASN A 503 -2.72 17.50 -3.99
N GLN A 504 -2.43 18.66 -3.42
CA GLN A 504 -3.25 19.35 -2.43
C GLN A 504 -3.79 20.70 -2.94
N SER A 505 -2.97 21.46 -3.65
CA SER A 505 -3.28 22.84 -4.04
C SER A 505 -4.44 22.87 -5.03
N GLY A 506 -5.46 23.68 -4.73
CA GLY A 506 -6.65 23.83 -5.57
C GLY A 506 -7.54 22.58 -5.62
N LYS A 507 -7.38 21.65 -4.67
CA LYS A 507 -8.23 20.46 -4.52
C LYS A 507 -9.34 20.74 -3.50
N ALA A 508 -10.58 20.63 -3.96
CA ALA A 508 -11.83 20.75 -3.22
C ALA A 508 -12.92 20.03 -4.04
N ASP A 509 -14.16 19.98 -3.55
CA ASP A 509 -15.27 19.32 -4.27
C ASP A 509 -15.32 19.71 -5.75
N ILE A 510 -15.12 21.01 -6.06
CA ILE A 510 -14.90 21.49 -7.42
C ILE A 510 -13.43 21.96 -7.53
N PRO A 511 -12.52 21.12 -8.05
CA PRO A 511 -11.10 21.43 -8.09
C PRO A 511 -10.78 22.47 -9.17
N THR A 512 -9.94 23.44 -8.84
CA THR A 512 -9.39 24.42 -9.80
C THR A 512 -8.07 23.96 -10.42
N ASN A 513 -7.49 22.88 -9.87
CA ASN A 513 -6.24 22.28 -10.33
C ASN A 513 -6.47 20.82 -10.76
N THR A 514 -6.08 20.49 -11.98
CA THR A 514 -6.16 19.15 -12.57
C THR A 514 -4.81 18.42 -12.63
N SER A 515 -3.76 19.06 -12.12
CA SER A 515 -2.41 18.49 -12.05
C SER A 515 -2.18 17.71 -10.77
N PHE A 516 -1.33 16.70 -10.88
CA PHE A 516 -0.79 15.89 -9.81
C PHE A 516 0.71 15.67 -10.05
N GLU A 517 1.42 15.24 -9.01
CA GLU A 517 2.81 14.83 -9.10
C GLU A 517 3.08 13.60 -8.24
N THR A 518 3.98 12.73 -8.69
CA THR A 518 4.41 11.56 -7.91
C THR A 518 5.84 11.19 -8.29
N TYR A 519 6.62 10.72 -7.31
CA TYR A 519 8.06 10.49 -7.46
C TYR A 519 8.45 9.07 -7.03
N LYS A 520 9.57 8.56 -7.54
CA LYS A 520 10.10 7.27 -7.08
C LYS A 520 10.69 7.44 -5.69
N THR A 521 10.64 6.40 -4.87
CA THR A 521 11.05 6.43 -3.46
C THR A 521 12.51 6.79 -3.21
N PHE A 522 13.36 6.70 -4.24
CA PHE A 522 14.78 7.06 -4.19
C PHE A 522 15.08 8.48 -4.70
N ASP A 523 14.07 9.20 -5.21
CA ASP A 523 14.25 10.58 -5.65
C ASP A 523 14.19 11.53 -4.46
N ALA A 524 14.96 12.62 -4.51
CA ALA A 524 15.00 13.60 -3.42
C ALA A 524 13.62 14.23 -3.15
N GLN A 525 12.84 14.46 -4.21
CA GLN A 525 11.49 15.01 -4.16
C GLN A 525 10.52 14.12 -3.40
N TYR A 526 10.76 12.80 -3.31
CA TYR A 526 9.92 11.89 -2.53
C TYR A 526 9.92 12.23 -1.03
N GLN A 527 10.95 12.93 -0.54
CA GLN A 527 10.97 13.38 0.86
C GLN A 527 9.98 14.52 1.13
N THR A 528 9.58 15.27 0.10
CA THR A 528 8.65 16.41 0.19
C THR A 528 7.28 16.12 -0.40
N VAL A 529 7.20 15.21 -1.38
CA VAL A 529 5.95 14.72 -1.95
C VAL A 529 6.00 13.20 -1.95
N ASN A 530 5.40 12.60 -0.93
CA ASN A 530 5.45 11.15 -0.72
C ASN A 530 4.19 10.44 -1.21
N ASP A 531 3.22 11.20 -1.72
CA ASP A 531 1.99 10.71 -2.32
C ASP A 531 2.27 9.82 -3.54
N LEU A 532 1.63 8.65 -3.57
CA LEU A 532 1.53 7.83 -4.75
C LEU A 532 0.33 8.28 -5.58
N VAL A 533 0.55 8.64 -6.85
CA VAL A 533 -0.55 8.99 -7.77
C VAL A 533 -0.60 8.00 -8.93
N LEU A 534 -1.79 7.45 -9.21
CA LEU A 534 -2.05 6.51 -10.29
C LEU A 534 -3.12 7.07 -11.24
N CYS A 535 -2.89 6.99 -12.54
CA CYS A 535 -3.82 7.47 -13.54
C CYS A 535 -4.92 6.45 -13.89
N LEU A 536 -6.05 6.94 -14.40
CA LEU A 536 -7.09 6.16 -15.07
C LEU A 536 -7.41 6.79 -16.41
N ASP A 537 -7.42 5.98 -17.46
CA ASP A 537 -7.68 6.43 -18.83
C ASP A 537 -8.53 5.45 -19.66
N GLY A 538 -9.25 4.55 -18.98
CA GLY A 538 -9.98 3.45 -19.63
C GLY A 538 -9.08 2.32 -20.14
N GLY A 539 -7.91 2.14 -19.53
CA GLY A 539 -7.00 1.01 -19.79
C GLY A 539 -6.11 1.15 -21.04
N SER A 540 -5.97 2.37 -21.57
CA SER A 540 -5.20 2.62 -22.80
C SER A 540 -3.70 2.66 -22.49
N ASN A 541 -3.28 3.63 -21.67
CA ASN A 541 -1.92 3.83 -21.21
C ASN A 541 -1.78 3.43 -19.74
N CYS A 542 -2.79 3.71 -18.92
CA CYS A 542 -2.82 3.45 -17.50
C CYS A 542 -3.19 1.98 -17.22
N LYS A 543 -2.28 1.06 -17.53
CA LYS A 543 -2.49 -0.38 -17.31
C LYS A 543 -2.18 -0.79 -15.87
#